data_AF-A0A084D6H3-F1
#
_entry.id   AF-A0A084D6H3-F1
#
_cell.length_a   1.000
_cell.length_b   1.000
_cell.length_c   1.000
_cell.angle_alpha   90.00
_cell.angle_beta   90.00
_cell.angle_gamma   90.00
#
_symmetry.space_group_name_H-M   'P 1'
#
loop_
_entity.id
_entity.type
_entity.pdbx_description
1 polymer ?
#
loop_
_entity_poly.entity_id
_entity_poly.type
_entity_poly.pdbx_seq_one_letter_code
_entity_poly.pdbx_strand_id
1 'polypeptide(L)'
;MKRQRGHSVDQVHQVLEERIVSGFYAPGLRLSQELLAEELNTSRTPLREAFNRLQANGLVVASNNRGVEVAPIRFEHTEQLYALRLLVEPPLIAALIPSVAPKDIQTMRAALESMRTHSYSTRAFQDAHLQFHQVLLSRYPEAMRVAVESAYQRIHRHQQLHFSRPHVPEDFTTIDQHFLDAIEAGNAELARKWNEFHLIDTALGLMLDIDPEQRLDSLQLSAAGVNIVLEQPATVPARPVRIRWNRPGTASMPAVETVNLIHAPEPPG
;
A
#
# COMPACT_ATOMS: atom_id res chain seq x y z
N MET A 1 1.14 48.14 -0.57
CA MET A 1 1.57 46.84 -1.14
C MET A 1 1.07 45.71 -0.23
N LYS A 2 0.17 44.84 -0.72
CA LYS A 2 -0.27 43.65 0.02
C LYS A 2 0.87 42.63 0.00
N ARG A 3 1.39 42.22 1.17
CA ARG A 3 2.25 41.04 1.30
C ARG A 3 1.49 39.83 0.76
N GLN A 4 1.97 39.20 -0.31
CA GLN A 4 1.55 37.84 -0.65
C GLN A 4 1.86 36.96 0.57
N ARG A 5 0.83 36.30 1.11
CA ARG A 5 1.01 35.30 2.17
C ARG A 5 1.73 34.12 1.50
N GLY A 6 3.00 33.91 1.84
CA GLY A 6 3.75 32.74 1.36
C GLY A 6 3.04 31.45 1.73
N HIS A 7 3.31 30.37 0.99
CA HIS A 7 2.66 29.08 1.21
C HIS A 7 2.84 28.60 2.66
N SER A 8 1.77 28.05 3.25
CA SER A 8 1.84 27.45 4.59
C SER A 8 2.72 26.19 4.59
N VAL A 9 3.18 25.76 5.77
CA VAL A 9 3.92 24.49 5.93
C VAL A 9 3.17 23.34 5.26
N ASP A 10 1.86 23.25 5.49
CA ASP A 10 1.04 22.15 4.98
C ASP A 10 0.94 22.18 3.45
N GLN A 11 0.81 23.37 2.84
CA GLN A 11 0.81 23.52 1.39
C GLN A 11 2.15 23.13 0.78
N VAL A 12 3.26 23.56 1.38
CA VAL A 12 4.61 23.21 0.90
C VAL A 12 4.83 21.70 1.04
N HIS A 13 4.43 21.10 2.15
CA HIS A 13 4.50 19.66 2.37
C HIS A 13 3.74 18.89 1.30
N GLN A 14 2.46 19.21 1.10
CA GLN A 14 1.60 18.53 0.15
C GLN A 14 2.15 18.59 -1.28
N VAL A 15 2.59 19.77 -1.73
CA VAL A 15 3.17 19.94 -3.08
C VAL A 15 4.42 19.09 -3.27
N LEU A 16 5.31 19.06 -2.27
CA LEU A 16 6.54 18.27 -2.34
C LEU A 16 6.24 16.77 -2.30
N GLU A 17 5.32 16.35 -1.44
CA GLU A 17 4.86 14.95 -1.33
C GLU A 17 4.28 14.46 -2.66
N GLU A 18 3.34 15.21 -3.25
CA GLU A 18 2.73 14.89 -4.55
C GLU A 18 3.80 14.75 -5.65
N ARG A 19 4.79 15.66 -5.70
CA ARG A 19 5.88 15.61 -6.69
C ARG A 19 6.84 14.43 -6.48
N ILE A 20 7.10 14.02 -5.24
CA ILE A 20 7.94 12.86 -4.94
C ILE A 20 7.21 11.55 -5.26
N VAL A 21 5.94 11.44 -4.84
CA VAL A 21 5.12 10.24 -5.01
C VAL A 21 4.78 10.00 -6.49
N SER A 22 4.49 11.06 -7.24
CA SER A 22 4.22 10.97 -8.69
C SER A 22 5.45 10.71 -9.55
N GLY A 23 6.66 10.75 -8.98
CA GLY A 23 7.92 10.58 -9.71
C GLY A 23 8.43 11.83 -10.43
N PHE A 24 7.76 12.99 -10.30
CA PHE A 24 8.26 14.25 -10.84
C PHE A 24 9.67 14.56 -10.29
N TYR A 25 9.88 14.31 -9.00
CA TYR A 25 11.21 14.24 -8.42
C TYR A 25 11.69 12.77 -8.37
N ALA A 26 12.64 12.45 -9.24
CA ALA A 26 13.19 11.10 -9.37
C ALA A 26 13.88 10.64 -8.07
N PRO A 27 13.87 9.32 -7.74
CA PRO A 27 14.68 8.78 -6.66
C PRO A 27 16.16 9.19 -6.79
N GLY A 28 16.81 9.59 -5.69
CA GLY A 28 18.20 10.06 -5.68
C GLY A 28 18.38 11.51 -6.13
N LEU A 29 17.31 12.20 -6.59
CA LEU A 29 17.39 13.62 -6.92
C LEU A 29 17.67 14.45 -5.65
N ARG A 30 18.68 15.30 -5.72
CA ARG A 30 18.97 16.27 -4.66
C ARG A 30 18.08 17.50 -4.80
N LEU A 31 17.38 17.83 -3.73
CA LEU A 31 16.50 18.98 -3.63
C LEU A 31 17.20 20.12 -2.87
N SER A 32 17.45 21.22 -3.57
CA SER A 32 18.00 22.44 -2.98
C SER A 32 16.90 23.24 -2.29
N GLN A 33 17.08 23.50 -0.99
CA GLN A 33 16.14 24.34 -0.24
C GLN A 33 16.06 25.77 -0.78
N GLU A 34 17.15 26.27 -1.35
CA GLU A 34 17.23 27.64 -1.85
C GLU A 34 16.40 27.77 -3.14
N LEU A 35 16.62 26.85 -4.09
CA LEU A 35 15.88 26.84 -5.36
C LEU A 35 14.39 26.56 -5.15
N LEU A 36 14.04 25.64 -4.25
CA LEU A 36 12.64 25.33 -3.95
C LEU A 36 11.93 26.46 -3.20
N ALA A 37 12.63 27.22 -2.36
CA ALA A 37 12.06 28.39 -1.71
C ALA A 37 11.68 29.47 -2.74
N GLU A 38 12.53 29.68 -3.74
CA GLU A 38 12.27 30.59 -4.87
C GLU A 38 11.12 30.05 -5.75
N GLU A 39 11.17 28.78 -6.14
CA GLU A 39 10.16 28.14 -7.00
C GLU A 39 8.76 28.17 -6.37
N LEU A 40 8.68 27.81 -5.08
CA LEU A 40 7.42 27.73 -4.35
C LEU A 40 7.04 29.05 -3.67
N ASN A 41 7.74 30.16 -3.97
CA ASN A 41 7.51 31.48 -3.37
C ASN A 41 7.27 31.42 -1.85
N THR A 42 8.15 30.70 -1.15
CA THR A 42 8.07 30.46 0.29
C THR A 42 9.41 30.75 0.97
N SER A 43 9.44 30.76 2.30
CA SER A 43 10.69 30.94 3.06
C SER A 43 11.33 29.60 3.44
N ARG A 44 12.59 29.64 3.87
CA ARG A 44 13.32 28.42 4.29
C ARG A 44 12.69 27.71 5.48
N THR A 45 12.04 28.44 6.38
CA THR A 45 11.43 27.88 7.60
C THR A 45 10.31 26.86 7.31
N PRO A 46 9.25 27.20 6.56
CA PRO A 46 8.22 26.22 6.21
C PRO A 46 8.73 25.10 5.31
N LEU A 47 9.71 25.37 4.45
CA LEU A 47 10.34 24.35 3.62
C LEU A 47 11.11 23.32 4.46
N ARG A 48 11.87 23.77 5.45
CA ARG A 48 12.58 22.89 6.38
C ARG A 48 11.62 22.02 7.19
N GLU A 49 10.51 22.60 7.66
CA GLU A 49 9.50 21.85 8.40
C GLU A 49 8.79 20.81 7.50
N ALA A 50 8.46 21.18 6.27
CA ALA A 50 7.94 20.23 5.28
C ALA A 50 8.94 19.08 5.04
N PHE A 51 10.23 19.37 4.90
CA PHE A 51 11.25 18.33 4.75
C PHE A 51 11.41 17.44 5.96
N ASN A 52 11.29 17.97 7.19
CA ASN A 52 11.30 17.15 8.40
C ASN A 52 10.17 16.12 8.39
N ARG A 53 8.96 16.53 7.98
CA ARG A 53 7.80 15.64 7.85
C ARG A 53 7.99 14.61 6.75
N LEU A 54 8.47 15.02 5.57
CA LEU A 54 8.78 14.10 4.47
C LEU A 54 9.86 13.08 4.85
N GLN A 55 10.85 13.49 5.65
CA GLN A 55 11.89 12.60 6.16
C GLN A 55 11.34 11.62 7.18
N ALA A 56 10.43 12.05 8.07
CA ALA A 56 9.73 11.16 9.00
C ALA A 56 8.90 10.11 8.26
N ASN A 57 8.33 10.46 7.10
CA ASN A 57 7.60 9.54 6.23
C ASN A 57 8.52 8.69 5.31
N GLY A 58 9.84 8.88 5.38
CA GLY A 58 10.81 8.15 4.57
C GLY A 58 10.81 8.50 3.07
N LEU A 59 10.25 9.65 2.68
CA LEU A 59 10.19 10.12 1.29
C LEU A 59 11.46 10.88 0.86
N VAL A 60 12.19 11.43 1.83
CA VAL A 60 13.50 12.06 1.63
C VAL A 60 14.50 11.61 2.69
N VAL A 61 15.79 11.71 2.39
CA VAL A 61 16.89 11.47 3.31
C VAL A 61 17.80 12.70 3.40
N ALA A 62 18.50 12.86 4.52
CA ALA A 62 19.45 13.95 4.69
C ALA A 62 20.63 13.80 3.72
N SER A 63 21.09 14.91 3.13
CA SER A 63 22.27 14.96 2.26
C SER A 63 23.38 15.79 2.90
N ASN A 64 24.65 15.41 2.70
CA ASN A 64 25.82 16.00 3.36
C ASN A 64 25.98 17.53 3.14
N ASN A 65 25.36 18.13 2.12
CA ASN A 65 25.58 19.53 1.70
C ASN A 65 24.32 20.43 1.83
N ARG A 66 23.62 20.42 2.97
CA ARG A 66 22.49 21.33 3.29
C ARG A 66 21.22 21.19 2.42
N GLY A 67 21.08 20.08 1.71
CA GLY A 67 19.87 19.71 0.99
C GLY A 67 19.24 18.44 1.56
N VAL A 68 18.15 18.01 0.94
CA VAL A 68 17.63 16.66 1.11
C VAL A 68 17.72 15.92 -0.22
N GLU A 69 17.78 14.61 -0.17
CA GLU A 69 17.75 13.76 -1.35
C GLU A 69 16.45 12.97 -1.34
N VAL A 70 15.80 12.87 -2.49
CA VAL A 70 14.61 12.03 -2.63
C VAL A 70 15.00 10.59 -2.35
N ALA A 71 14.31 9.93 -1.41
CA ALA A 71 14.72 8.62 -0.92
C ALA A 71 14.82 7.61 -2.07
N PRO A 72 15.89 6.81 -2.14
CA PRO A 72 16.00 5.74 -3.13
C PRO A 72 14.91 4.69 -2.89
N ILE A 73 14.56 3.96 -3.96
CA ILE A 73 13.58 2.87 -3.90
C ILE A 73 14.35 1.55 -3.85
N ARG A 74 13.95 0.67 -2.93
CA ARG A 74 14.53 -0.66 -2.73
C ARG A 74 13.40 -1.67 -2.54
N PHE A 75 13.47 -2.81 -3.23
CA PHE A 75 12.41 -3.83 -3.19
C PHE A 75 12.30 -4.47 -1.81
N GLU A 76 13.42 -4.66 -1.12
CA GLU A 76 13.46 -5.21 0.24
C GLU A 76 12.68 -4.32 1.22
N HIS A 77 12.69 -3.00 1.01
CA HIS A 77 11.89 -2.09 1.83
C HIS A 77 10.40 -2.24 1.53
N THR A 78 10.02 -2.43 0.28
CA THR A 78 8.62 -2.66 -0.11
C THR A 78 8.09 -3.95 0.50
N GLU A 79 8.91 -5.00 0.53
CA GLU A 79 8.63 -6.28 1.17
C GLU A 79 8.35 -6.12 2.67
N GLN A 80 9.21 -5.39 3.38
CA GLN A 80 9.00 -5.05 4.78
C GLN A 80 7.74 -4.23 5.03
N LEU A 81 7.35 -3.35 4.10
CA LEU A 81 6.13 -2.55 4.23
C LEU A 81 4.86 -3.42 4.09
N TYR A 82 4.83 -4.37 3.15
CA TYR A 82 3.74 -5.35 3.09
C TYR A 82 3.72 -6.26 4.32
N ALA A 83 4.89 -6.67 4.81
CA ALA A 83 5.01 -7.46 6.02
C ALA A 83 4.46 -6.72 7.26
N LEU A 84 4.72 -5.42 7.39
CA LEU A 84 4.14 -4.56 8.43
C LEU A 84 2.61 -4.47 8.29
N ARG A 85 2.14 -4.18 7.08
CA ARG A 85 0.70 -4.08 6.77
C ARG A 85 -0.04 -5.37 7.11
N LEU A 86 0.54 -6.53 6.80
CA LEU A 86 -0.03 -7.84 7.13
C LEU A 86 -0.20 -8.07 8.64
N LEU A 87 0.69 -7.53 9.47
CA LEU A 87 0.58 -7.63 10.94
C LEU A 87 -0.48 -6.69 11.51
N VAL A 88 -0.73 -5.56 10.86
CA VAL A 88 -1.53 -4.45 11.41
C VAL A 88 -2.95 -4.44 10.84
N GLU A 89 -3.10 -4.48 9.52
CA GLU A 89 -4.37 -4.19 8.85
C GLU A 89 -5.43 -5.28 9.03
N PRO A 90 -5.16 -6.57 8.78
CA PRO A 90 -6.19 -7.60 8.85
C PRO A 90 -6.93 -7.70 10.19
N PRO A 91 -6.25 -7.73 11.36
CA PRO A 91 -6.95 -7.78 12.64
C PRO A 91 -7.73 -6.49 12.94
N LEU A 92 -7.22 -5.33 12.51
CA LEU A 92 -7.93 -4.05 12.65
C LEU A 92 -9.19 -4.00 11.80
N ILE A 93 -9.11 -4.42 10.54
CA ILE A 93 -10.26 -4.51 9.64
C ILE A 93 -11.33 -5.41 10.24
N ALA A 94 -10.96 -6.60 10.71
CA ALA A 94 -11.90 -7.54 11.34
C ALA A 94 -12.64 -6.90 12.53
N ALA A 95 -11.91 -6.17 13.38
CA ALA A 95 -12.48 -5.47 14.54
C ALA A 95 -13.40 -4.30 14.14
N LEU A 96 -13.16 -3.68 12.98
CA LEU A 96 -13.94 -2.54 12.48
C LEU A 96 -15.24 -2.96 11.79
N ILE A 97 -15.34 -4.18 11.24
CA ILE A 97 -16.51 -4.64 10.46
C ILE A 97 -17.86 -4.32 11.12
N PRO A 98 -18.09 -4.54 12.43
CA PRO A 98 -19.37 -4.21 13.07
C PRO A 98 -19.73 -2.71 13.05
N SER A 99 -18.76 -1.83 12.82
CA SER A 99 -18.90 -0.37 12.83
C SER A 99 -18.88 0.27 11.42
N VAL A 100 -18.72 -0.55 10.37
CA VAL A 100 -18.73 -0.08 8.99
C VAL A 100 -20.13 0.38 8.61
N ALA A 101 -20.25 1.62 8.14
CA ALA A 101 -21.52 2.22 7.78
C ALA A 101 -21.87 1.91 6.31
N PRO A 102 -23.16 1.91 5.93
CA PRO A 102 -23.58 1.75 4.52
C PRO A 102 -22.92 2.74 3.55
N LYS A 103 -22.62 3.96 4.02
CA LYS A 103 -21.90 4.97 3.23
C LYS A 103 -20.46 4.56 2.92
N ASP A 104 -19.79 3.86 3.83
CA ASP A 104 -18.42 3.37 3.60
C ASP A 104 -18.43 2.32 2.49
N ILE A 105 -19.37 1.37 2.54
CA ILE A 105 -19.56 0.33 1.52
C ILE A 105 -19.84 0.96 0.15
N GLN A 106 -20.71 1.97 0.08
CA GLN A 106 -20.97 2.71 -1.16
C GLN A 106 -19.70 3.40 -1.69
N THR A 107 -18.89 3.98 -0.80
CA THR A 107 -17.63 4.64 -1.18
C THR A 107 -16.62 3.63 -1.73
N MET A 108 -16.45 2.48 -1.06
CA MET A 108 -15.60 1.39 -1.53
C MET A 108 -16.08 0.84 -2.88
N ARG A 109 -17.39 0.62 -3.04
CA ARG A 109 -17.97 0.16 -4.32
C ARG A 109 -17.67 1.13 -5.46
N ALA A 110 -17.82 2.43 -5.24
CA ALA A 110 -17.49 3.44 -6.25
C ALA A 110 -15.99 3.43 -6.62
N ALA A 111 -15.11 3.25 -5.63
CA ALA A 111 -13.67 3.12 -5.88
C ALA A 111 -13.33 1.86 -6.68
N LEU A 112 -13.97 0.72 -6.38
CA LEU A 112 -13.81 -0.53 -7.13
C LEU A 112 -14.28 -0.41 -8.60
N GLU A 113 -15.40 0.26 -8.84
CA GLU A 113 -15.84 0.58 -10.21
C GLU A 113 -14.89 1.53 -10.94
N SER A 114 -14.30 2.49 -10.21
CA SER A 114 -13.27 3.36 -10.75
C SER A 114 -12.02 2.56 -11.15
N MET A 115 -11.59 1.57 -10.34
CA MET A 115 -10.50 0.67 -10.70
C MET A 115 -10.79 -0.07 -12.01
N ARG A 116 -11.99 -0.65 -12.15
CA ARG A 116 -12.41 -1.36 -13.37
C ARG A 116 -12.38 -0.46 -14.60
N THR A 117 -12.87 0.78 -14.45
CA THR A 117 -12.89 1.79 -15.51
C THR A 117 -11.46 2.20 -15.94
N HIS A 118 -10.52 2.25 -15.00
CA HIS A 118 -9.15 2.68 -15.23
C HIS A 118 -8.15 1.51 -15.42
N SER A 119 -8.62 0.31 -15.78
CA SER A 119 -7.79 -0.89 -15.99
C SER A 119 -6.67 -0.74 -17.04
N TYR A 120 -6.76 0.27 -17.92
CA TYR A 120 -5.74 0.62 -18.93
C TYR A 120 -4.78 1.72 -18.49
N SER A 121 -4.96 2.32 -17.32
CA SER A 121 -4.11 3.36 -16.77
C SER A 121 -3.58 2.93 -15.41
N THR A 122 -2.31 2.50 -15.38
CA THR A 122 -1.68 2.08 -14.12
C THR A 122 -1.81 3.15 -13.04
N ARG A 123 -1.56 4.42 -13.35
CA ARG A 123 -1.66 5.51 -12.37
C ARG A 123 -3.08 5.65 -11.81
N ALA A 124 -4.06 5.83 -12.69
CA ALA A 124 -5.44 6.07 -12.25
C ALA A 124 -6.04 4.84 -11.55
N PHE A 125 -5.64 3.63 -11.96
CA PHE A 125 -5.98 2.40 -11.24
C PHE A 125 -5.43 2.40 -9.82
N GLN A 126 -4.13 2.71 -9.64
CA GLN A 126 -3.51 2.72 -8.31
C GLN A 126 -4.09 3.82 -7.40
N ASP A 127 -4.48 4.96 -7.96
CA ASP A 127 -5.15 6.02 -7.22
C ASP A 127 -6.53 5.55 -6.73
N ALA A 128 -7.32 4.90 -7.60
CA ALA A 128 -8.62 4.32 -7.22
C ALA A 128 -8.48 3.18 -6.20
N HIS A 129 -7.47 2.33 -6.36
CA HIS A 129 -7.17 1.24 -5.42
C HIS A 129 -6.75 1.79 -4.04
N LEU A 130 -5.98 2.88 -3.99
CA LEU A 130 -5.68 3.57 -2.75
C LEU A 130 -6.95 4.12 -2.09
N GLN A 131 -7.84 4.76 -2.87
CA GLN A 131 -9.12 5.28 -2.36
C GLN A 131 -10.01 4.18 -1.78
N PHE A 132 -10.01 3.00 -2.40
CA PHE A 132 -10.75 1.83 -1.91
C PHE A 132 -10.33 1.44 -0.48
N HIS A 133 -9.02 1.30 -0.23
CA HIS A 133 -8.50 0.94 1.09
C HIS A 133 -8.53 2.08 2.11
N GLN A 134 -8.43 3.34 1.66
CA GLN A 134 -8.47 4.52 2.52
C GLN A 134 -9.77 4.63 3.33
N VAL A 135 -10.88 4.08 2.84
CA VAL A 135 -12.17 4.09 3.55
C VAL A 135 -12.05 3.46 4.94
N LEU A 136 -11.46 2.27 5.03
CA LEU A 136 -11.27 1.59 6.33
C LEU A 136 -10.10 2.18 7.11
N LEU A 137 -9.01 2.53 6.44
CA LEU A 137 -7.83 3.15 7.06
C LEU A 137 -8.18 4.42 7.85
N SER A 138 -9.10 5.24 7.34
CA SER A 138 -9.58 6.46 8.01
C SER A 138 -10.21 6.21 9.39
N ARG A 139 -10.58 4.96 9.69
CA ARG A 139 -11.18 4.53 10.96
C ARG A 139 -10.18 3.93 11.94
N TYR A 140 -8.91 3.80 11.56
CA TYR A 140 -7.88 3.24 12.43
C TYR A 140 -7.53 4.21 13.56
N PRO A 141 -7.11 3.72 14.73
CA PRO A 141 -6.50 4.57 15.76
C PRO A 141 -5.32 5.37 15.20
N GLU A 142 -5.17 6.62 15.65
CA GLU A 142 -4.27 7.61 15.03
C GLU A 142 -2.85 7.07 14.74
N ALA A 143 -2.20 6.47 15.73
CA ALA A 143 -0.83 5.97 15.57
C ALA A 143 -0.73 4.84 14.52
N MET A 144 -1.74 3.95 14.47
CA MET A 144 -1.81 2.86 13.49
C MET A 144 -2.13 3.40 12.10
N ARG A 145 -3.05 4.36 12.02
CA ARG A 145 -3.41 5.06 10.78
C ARG A 145 -2.18 5.70 10.14
N VAL A 146 -1.43 6.51 10.90
CA VAL A 146 -0.22 7.18 10.42
C VAL A 146 0.84 6.19 9.92
N ALA A 147 1.07 5.09 10.65
CA ALA A 147 2.03 4.08 10.26
C ALA A 147 1.63 3.38 8.94
N VAL A 148 0.35 3.02 8.80
CA VAL A 148 -0.17 2.38 7.60
C VAL A 148 -0.22 3.35 6.42
N GLU A 149 -0.63 4.60 6.61
CA GLU A 149 -0.59 5.66 5.58
C GLU A 149 0.83 5.87 5.04
N SER A 150 1.83 5.93 5.91
CA SER A 150 3.24 6.02 5.48
C SER A 150 3.64 4.81 4.62
N ALA A 151 3.21 3.60 4.99
CA ALA A 151 3.46 2.39 4.21
C ALA A 151 2.79 2.46 2.83
N TYR A 152 1.52 2.87 2.76
CA TYR A 152 0.80 3.05 1.50
C TYR A 152 1.49 4.06 0.59
N GLN A 153 1.91 5.23 1.10
CA GLN A 153 2.57 6.25 0.28
C GLN A 153 3.88 5.75 -0.34
N ARG A 154 4.68 5.02 0.45
CA ARG A 154 5.95 4.46 -0.02
C ARG A 154 5.74 3.33 -1.04
N ILE A 155 4.75 2.46 -0.83
CA ILE A 155 4.37 1.40 -1.78
C ILE A 155 3.78 2.01 -3.06
N HIS A 156 2.89 2.98 -2.95
CA HIS A 156 2.24 3.63 -4.07
C HIS A 156 3.26 4.35 -4.96
N ARG A 157 4.22 5.07 -4.35
CA ARG A 157 5.36 5.65 -5.07
C ARG A 157 6.15 4.59 -5.85
N HIS A 158 6.39 3.43 -5.24
CA HIS A 158 7.08 2.32 -5.91
C HIS A 158 6.25 1.75 -7.08
N GLN A 159 4.95 1.60 -6.90
CA GLN A 159 4.04 1.18 -7.98
C GLN A 159 4.05 2.19 -9.13
N GLN A 160 3.94 3.50 -8.87
CA GLN A 160 3.96 4.54 -9.91
C GLN A 160 5.23 4.54 -10.75
N LEU A 161 6.38 4.18 -10.16
CA LEU A 161 7.69 4.23 -10.83
C LEU A 161 8.08 2.93 -11.52
N HIS A 162 7.63 1.78 -11.01
CA HIS A 162 8.06 0.47 -11.52
C HIS A 162 6.94 -0.36 -12.17
N PHE A 163 5.68 -0.12 -11.83
CA PHE A 163 4.58 -0.69 -12.62
C PHE A 163 4.38 0.18 -13.87
N SER A 164 4.81 -0.34 -15.01
CA SER A 164 4.53 0.23 -16.34
C SER A 164 3.81 -0.79 -17.21
N ARG A 165 2.89 -1.57 -16.61
CA ARG A 165 2.11 -2.54 -17.37
C ARG A 165 1.08 -1.82 -18.24
N PRO A 166 0.91 -2.21 -19.52
CA PRO A 166 -0.13 -1.64 -20.38
C PRO A 166 -1.55 -1.94 -19.88
N HIS A 167 -1.71 -3.00 -19.08
CA HIS A 167 -2.98 -3.50 -18.62
C HIS A 167 -2.84 -4.10 -17.21
N VAL A 168 -3.79 -3.79 -16.33
CA VAL A 168 -3.95 -4.48 -15.04
C VAL A 168 -4.77 -5.74 -15.30
N PRO A 169 -4.28 -6.93 -14.94
CA PRO A 169 -5.01 -8.19 -15.15
C PRO A 169 -6.42 -8.16 -14.52
N GLU A 170 -7.41 -8.77 -15.18
CA GLU A 170 -8.82 -8.75 -14.74
C GLU A 170 -9.03 -9.32 -13.31
N ASP A 171 -8.21 -10.30 -12.92
CA ASP A 171 -8.25 -10.94 -11.60
C ASP A 171 -7.88 -10.00 -10.45
N PHE A 172 -7.17 -8.89 -10.70
CA PHE A 172 -6.79 -7.93 -9.66
C PHE A 172 -8.00 -7.36 -8.91
N THR A 173 -9.12 -7.10 -9.60
CA THR A 173 -10.32 -6.54 -8.95
C THR A 173 -11.22 -7.61 -8.32
N THR A 174 -11.00 -8.89 -8.63
CA THR A 174 -11.80 -10.00 -8.10
C THR A 174 -11.56 -10.19 -6.61
N ILE A 175 -10.30 -10.08 -6.17
CA ILE A 175 -9.95 -10.19 -4.75
C ILE A 175 -10.55 -9.02 -3.95
N ASP A 176 -10.47 -7.80 -4.48
CA ASP A 176 -11.08 -6.62 -3.86
C ASP A 176 -12.61 -6.70 -3.82
N GLN A 177 -13.24 -7.28 -4.84
CA GLN A 177 -14.68 -7.57 -4.83
C GLN A 177 -15.05 -8.53 -3.70
N HIS A 178 -14.34 -9.66 -3.57
CA HIS A 178 -14.62 -10.62 -2.50
C HIS A 178 -14.38 -10.04 -1.10
N PHE A 179 -13.36 -9.18 -0.97
CA PHE A 179 -13.13 -8.44 0.26
C PHE A 179 -14.32 -7.51 0.59
N LEU A 180 -14.79 -6.74 -0.40
CA LEU A 180 -15.97 -5.88 -0.26
C LEU A 180 -17.23 -6.67 0.09
N ASP A 181 -17.47 -7.80 -0.56
CA ASP A 181 -18.62 -8.67 -0.31
C ASP A 181 -18.61 -9.20 1.14
N ALA A 182 -17.43 -9.55 1.66
CA ALA A 182 -17.29 -10.00 3.04
C ALA A 182 -17.55 -8.87 4.05
N ILE A 183 -17.13 -7.64 3.75
CA ILE A 183 -17.45 -6.45 4.55
C ILE A 183 -18.95 -6.18 4.54
N GLU A 184 -19.58 -6.20 3.36
CA GLU A 184 -21.01 -5.95 3.19
C GLU A 184 -21.87 -7.00 3.90
N ALA A 185 -21.44 -8.26 3.91
CA ALA A 185 -22.07 -9.34 4.66
C ALA A 185 -21.81 -9.29 6.17
N GLY A 186 -21.01 -8.35 6.67
CA GLY A 186 -20.62 -8.26 8.08
C GLY A 186 -19.73 -9.41 8.56
N ASN A 187 -19.09 -10.15 7.65
CA ASN A 187 -18.27 -11.31 7.98
C ASN A 187 -16.83 -10.90 8.27
N ALA A 188 -16.56 -10.55 9.53
CA ALA A 188 -15.27 -10.06 10.01
C ALA A 188 -14.09 -10.97 9.69
N GLU A 189 -14.24 -12.28 9.89
CA GLU A 189 -13.15 -13.22 9.66
C GLU A 189 -12.91 -13.47 8.16
N LEU A 190 -13.96 -13.49 7.35
CA LEU A 190 -13.79 -13.62 5.90
C LEU A 190 -13.16 -12.35 5.29
N ALA A 191 -13.56 -11.16 5.76
CA ALA A 191 -12.95 -9.89 5.36
C ALA A 191 -11.45 -9.87 5.73
N ARG A 192 -11.11 -10.35 6.93
CA ARG A 192 -9.72 -10.52 7.36
C ARG A 192 -8.92 -11.41 6.40
N LYS A 193 -9.44 -12.60 6.07
CA LYS A 193 -8.74 -13.55 5.18
C LYS A 193 -8.57 -13.01 3.77
N TRP A 194 -9.58 -12.31 3.23
CA TRP A 194 -9.45 -11.64 1.94
C TRP A 194 -8.42 -10.53 1.94
N ASN A 195 -8.33 -9.74 3.02
CA ASN A 195 -7.27 -8.73 3.15
C ASN A 195 -5.88 -9.37 3.27
N GLU A 196 -5.74 -10.47 4.02
CA GLU A 196 -4.48 -11.24 4.13
C GLU A 196 -4.06 -11.81 2.77
N PHE A 197 -4.99 -12.43 2.05
CA PHE A 197 -4.76 -12.93 0.71
C PHE A 197 -4.34 -11.79 -0.23
N HIS A 198 -5.08 -10.68 -0.24
CA HIS A 198 -4.80 -9.51 -1.06
C HIS A 198 -3.40 -8.93 -0.81
N LEU A 199 -3.01 -8.74 0.45
CA LEU A 199 -1.71 -8.19 0.82
C LEU A 199 -0.56 -9.09 0.36
N ILE A 200 -0.70 -10.40 0.55
CA ILE A 200 0.33 -11.38 0.17
C ILE A 200 0.39 -11.52 -1.36
N ASP A 201 -0.76 -11.63 -2.03
CA ASP A 201 -0.86 -11.74 -3.48
C ASP A 201 -0.24 -10.51 -4.18
N THR A 202 -0.61 -9.32 -3.72
CA THR A 202 -0.09 -8.05 -4.27
C THR A 202 1.41 -7.92 -4.01
N ALA A 203 1.89 -8.31 -2.82
CA ALA A 203 3.31 -8.30 -2.50
C ALA A 203 4.11 -9.21 -3.43
N LEU A 204 3.64 -10.45 -3.64
CA LEU A 204 4.25 -11.42 -4.54
C LEU A 204 4.29 -10.90 -5.98
N GLY A 205 3.17 -10.38 -6.50
CA GLY A 205 3.12 -9.79 -7.82
C GLY A 205 4.12 -8.64 -7.98
N LEU A 206 4.07 -7.65 -7.09
CA LEU A 206 4.94 -6.48 -7.16
C LEU A 206 6.43 -6.82 -7.08
N MET A 207 6.82 -7.76 -6.23
CA MET A 207 8.23 -8.11 -6.01
C MET A 207 8.75 -9.01 -7.14
N LEU A 208 8.03 -10.10 -7.43
CA LEU A 208 8.52 -11.15 -8.34
C LEU A 208 8.36 -10.80 -9.82
N ASP A 209 7.50 -9.84 -10.15
CA ASP A 209 7.43 -9.31 -11.52
C ASP A 209 8.61 -8.40 -11.87
N ILE A 210 9.32 -7.88 -10.86
CA ILE A 210 10.46 -6.99 -11.05
C ILE A 210 11.78 -7.74 -10.80
N ASP A 211 11.85 -8.50 -9.70
CA ASP A 211 12.96 -9.36 -9.36
C ASP A 211 12.43 -10.77 -9.00
N PRO A 212 12.44 -11.71 -9.96
CA PRO A 212 12.00 -13.09 -9.73
C PRO A 212 12.80 -13.84 -8.66
N GLU A 213 14.00 -13.38 -8.31
CA GLU A 213 14.87 -14.00 -7.30
C GLU A 213 14.74 -13.34 -5.91
N GLN A 214 13.90 -12.30 -5.78
CA GLN A 214 13.68 -11.57 -4.53
C GLN A 214 13.29 -12.52 -3.39
N ARG A 215 14.01 -12.42 -2.28
CA ARG A 215 13.66 -13.12 -1.03
C ARG A 215 12.53 -12.40 -0.31
N LEU A 216 11.64 -13.19 0.30
CA LEU A 216 10.41 -12.75 0.96
C LEU A 216 10.44 -13.04 2.48
N ASP A 217 11.61 -12.88 3.10
CA ASP A 217 11.87 -13.31 4.47
C ASP A 217 10.97 -12.57 5.50
N SER A 218 10.78 -11.25 5.36
CA SER A 218 9.93 -10.46 6.24
C SER A 218 8.45 -10.81 6.06
N LEU A 219 8.01 -11.03 4.82
CA LEU A 219 6.64 -11.42 4.50
C LEU A 219 6.33 -12.80 5.07
N GLN A 220 7.25 -13.77 4.92
CA GLN A 220 7.14 -15.09 5.52
C GLN A 220 7.09 -15.01 7.05
N LEU A 221 7.96 -14.20 7.67
CA LEU A 221 7.97 -13.98 9.11
C LEU A 221 6.64 -13.41 9.60
N SER A 222 6.13 -12.36 8.95
CA SER A 222 4.84 -11.74 9.31
C SER A 222 3.67 -12.70 9.11
N ALA A 223 3.64 -13.44 8.00
CA ALA A 223 2.61 -14.44 7.73
C ALA A 223 2.58 -15.50 8.84
N ALA A 224 3.74 -16.05 9.21
CA ALA A 224 3.85 -16.99 10.33
C ALA A 224 3.38 -16.36 11.65
N GLY A 225 3.73 -15.09 11.91
CA GLY A 225 3.30 -14.34 13.09
C GLY A 225 1.78 -14.16 13.19
N VAL A 226 1.05 -14.21 12.08
CA VAL A 226 -0.42 -14.20 12.05
C VAL A 226 -1.03 -15.58 11.79
N ASN A 227 -0.28 -16.67 11.95
CA ASN A 227 -0.73 -18.05 11.74
C ASN A 227 -1.15 -18.34 10.28
N ILE A 228 -0.43 -17.78 9.32
CA ILE A 228 -0.53 -18.10 7.90
C ILE A 228 0.72 -18.89 7.49
N VAL A 229 0.51 -19.96 6.75
CA VAL A 229 1.58 -20.77 6.14
C VAL A 229 1.60 -20.48 4.65
N LEU A 230 2.78 -20.08 4.16
CA LEU A 230 3.09 -19.98 2.73
C LEU A 230 3.97 -21.18 2.36
N GLU A 231 3.42 -22.12 1.61
CA GLU A 231 4.16 -23.32 1.18
C GLU A 231 4.99 -22.97 -0.06
N GLN A 232 6.30 -22.85 0.12
CA GLN A 232 7.26 -22.67 -0.98
C GLN A 232 8.44 -23.66 -0.84
N PRO A 233 9.11 -24.01 -1.95
CA PRO A 233 10.45 -24.62 -1.90
C PRO A 233 11.46 -23.64 -1.30
N ALA A 234 12.51 -24.16 -0.63
CA ALA A 234 13.48 -23.37 0.13
C ALA A 234 14.31 -22.36 -0.67
N THR A 235 14.23 -22.36 -2.01
CA THR A 235 14.99 -21.48 -2.90
C THR A 235 14.16 -21.17 -4.15
N VAL A 236 13.81 -19.89 -4.32
CA VAL A 236 13.05 -19.28 -5.44
C VAL A 236 11.53 -19.57 -5.42
N PRO A 237 10.67 -18.54 -5.33
CA PRO A 237 9.22 -18.76 -5.30
C PRO A 237 8.70 -19.14 -6.70
N ALA A 238 8.37 -20.42 -6.88
CA ALA A 238 7.45 -20.83 -7.94
C ALA A 238 6.06 -20.24 -7.64
N ARG A 239 5.42 -19.66 -8.66
CA ARG A 239 4.05 -19.14 -8.60
C ARG A 239 3.07 -20.10 -9.30
N PRO A 240 1.83 -20.28 -8.80
CA PRO A 240 1.27 -19.68 -7.58
C PRO A 240 1.78 -20.35 -6.30
N VAL A 241 1.96 -19.54 -5.25
CA VAL A 241 2.34 -19.97 -3.90
C VAL A 241 1.11 -20.49 -3.18
N ARG A 242 1.19 -21.63 -2.48
CA ARG A 242 0.05 -22.10 -1.69
C ARG A 242 -0.04 -21.38 -0.36
N ILE A 243 -1.21 -20.84 -0.03
CA ILE A 243 -1.52 -20.22 1.26
C ILE A 243 -2.46 -21.10 2.09
N ARG A 244 -2.20 -21.20 3.40
CA ARG A 244 -3.10 -21.83 4.37
C ARG A 244 -3.19 -21.02 5.67
N TRP A 245 -4.37 -21.01 6.28
CA TRP A 245 -4.61 -20.39 7.58
C TRP A 245 -4.65 -21.46 8.68
N ASN A 246 -3.75 -21.37 9.65
CA ASN A 246 -3.72 -22.24 10.82
C ASN A 246 -4.47 -21.56 11.98
N ARG A 247 -5.74 -21.21 11.76
CA ARG A 247 -6.62 -20.60 12.77
C ARG A 247 -7.88 -21.45 12.97
N PRO A 248 -7.93 -22.32 14.00
CA PRO A 248 -9.07 -23.18 14.26
C PRO A 248 -10.38 -22.39 14.44
N GLY A 249 -11.49 -22.92 13.93
CA GLY A 249 -12.83 -22.35 14.16
C GLY A 249 -13.15 -21.05 13.40
N THR A 250 -12.32 -20.67 12.43
CA THR A 250 -12.53 -19.47 11.59
C THR A 250 -13.40 -19.78 10.37
N ALA A 251 -14.13 -18.79 9.85
CA ALA A 251 -14.95 -18.94 8.65
C ALA A 251 -14.13 -19.52 7.48
N SER A 252 -14.68 -20.50 6.75
CA SER A 252 -13.99 -21.07 5.60
C SER A 252 -13.92 -20.05 4.47
N MET A 253 -12.73 -19.90 3.89
CA MET A 253 -12.52 -19.10 2.69
C MET A 253 -12.69 -20.03 1.47
N PRO A 254 -13.46 -19.62 0.44
CA PRO A 254 -13.66 -20.43 -0.77
C PRO A 254 -12.34 -20.62 -1.52
N ALA A 255 -12.26 -21.67 -2.33
CA ALA A 255 -11.11 -21.89 -3.21
C ALA A 255 -10.90 -20.67 -4.12
N VAL A 256 -9.65 -20.22 -4.24
CA VAL A 256 -9.28 -19.07 -5.07
C VAL A 256 -7.85 -19.25 -5.58
N GLU A 257 -7.63 -18.87 -6.83
CA GLU A 257 -6.33 -18.93 -7.49
C GLU A 257 -6.12 -17.65 -8.29
N THR A 258 -4.95 -17.05 -8.12
CA THR A 258 -4.42 -15.96 -8.95
C THR A 258 -3.12 -16.43 -9.60
N VAL A 259 -2.51 -15.57 -10.41
CA VAL A 259 -1.16 -15.83 -10.91
C VAL A 259 -0.11 -15.97 -9.80
N ASN A 260 -0.32 -15.41 -8.59
CA ASN A 260 0.69 -15.43 -7.52
C ASN A 260 0.37 -16.35 -6.35
N LEU A 261 -0.91 -16.59 -6.04
CA LEU A 261 -1.33 -17.21 -4.79
C LEU A 261 -2.50 -18.16 -5.04
N ILE A 262 -2.48 -19.31 -4.38
CA ILE A 262 -3.56 -20.31 -4.45
C ILE A 262 -3.98 -20.75 -3.05
N HIS A 263 -5.28 -20.67 -2.78
CA HIS A 263 -5.93 -21.31 -1.65
C HIS A 263 -6.83 -22.43 -2.18
N ALA A 264 -6.49 -23.67 -1.85
CA ALA A 264 -7.30 -24.84 -2.12
C ALA A 264 -7.69 -25.47 -0.78
N PRO A 265 -8.95 -25.33 -0.31
CA PRO A 265 -9.37 -25.97 0.93
C PRO A 265 -9.23 -27.48 0.79
N GLU A 266 -8.70 -28.15 1.81
CA GLU A 266 -8.63 -29.61 1.83
C GLU A 266 -10.06 -30.17 1.69
N PRO A 267 -10.25 -31.25 0.90
CA PRO A 267 -11.55 -31.89 0.81
C PRO A 267 -11.99 -32.33 2.22
N PRO A 268 -13.29 -32.24 2.55
CA PRO A 268 -13.76 -32.79 3.82
C PRO A 268 -13.40 -34.28 3.87
N GLY A 269 -12.57 -34.63 4.84
CA GLY A 269 -12.16 -36.01 5.13
C GLY A 269 -13.28 -36.85 5.73
#